data_AF-A0A4P5V2A3-F1
#
_entry.id   AF-A0A4P5V2A3-F1
#
_cell.length_a   1.000
_cell.length_b   1.000
_cell.length_c   1.000
_cell.angle_alpha   90.00
_cell.angle_beta   90.00
_cell.angle_gamma   90.00
#
_symmetry.space_group_name_H-M   'P 1'
#
loop_
_entity.id
_entity.type
_entity.pdbx_description
1 polymer ?
#
loop_
_entity_poly.entity_id
_entity_poly.type
_entity_poly.pdbx_seq_one_letter_code
_entity_poly.pdbx_strand_id
1 'polypeptide(L)'
;MVVSVTAASAYVRAKPATYGTVLGAVFRGDKLTVLGRTNDGFWLRVDVPKFGTTTWIATSVGTVTGDLAKVPRIGSAAAAPAAAAASVPSALAQAPSVATGGMRIYPNLPYDQVAAANPRQSLDLYVPASSQKHGVIIYVHGGGWSGGDKSEVGLKGQAFTAAGYVFASVNYQLLPAGAHPNNVKDLAKAISWIQKHIERYGGNSKRLFLLGHSAGAQLAALVATDERYLAAESQPLSIIKGVVALDGGAYDIPLIMRHYTDRNNVYALAFGPKYSPVWDDASAVNHVAPAKNIAPFLLVHAHLNAFRKQQAVSLASSLKSAGVHADLLDIPDRTHSTLSDLLGSAGDRTTKAILEFYNSLN
;
A
#
# COMPACT_ATOMS: atom_id res chain seq x y z
N MET A 1 -12.14 1.28 35.08
CA MET A 1 -10.97 1.78 34.32
C MET A 1 -11.48 2.23 32.96
N VAL A 2 -11.25 3.49 32.57
CA VAL A 2 -11.69 4.02 31.27
C VAL A 2 -10.85 3.36 30.17
N VAL A 3 -11.50 2.74 29.19
CA VAL A 3 -10.80 2.19 28.03
C VAL A 3 -10.42 3.34 27.13
N SER A 4 -9.15 3.40 26.74
CA SER A 4 -8.63 4.46 25.89
C SER A 4 -7.80 3.90 24.76
N VAL A 5 -7.62 4.69 23.71
CA VAL A 5 -6.74 4.38 22.59
C VAL A 5 -5.72 5.49 22.47
N THR A 6 -4.44 5.13 22.44
CA THR A 6 -3.36 6.05 22.07
C THR A 6 -3.16 5.92 20.57
N ALA A 7 -3.53 6.95 19.81
CA ALA A 7 -3.52 6.90 18.36
C ALA A 7 -2.08 6.81 17.80
N ALA A 8 -1.91 6.13 16.66
CA ALA A 8 -0.68 6.07 15.86
C ALA A 8 -0.71 7.07 14.68
N SER A 9 -1.57 8.09 14.76
CA SER A 9 -2.14 8.89 13.67
C SER A 9 -3.20 8.14 12.87
N ALA A 10 -4.40 8.71 12.75
CA ALA A 10 -5.53 8.05 12.10
C ALA A 10 -6.59 9.03 11.61
N TYR A 11 -7.31 8.65 10.56
CA TYR A 11 -8.54 9.34 10.18
C TYR A 11 -9.70 8.96 11.10
N VAL A 12 -10.47 9.96 11.49
CA VAL A 12 -11.70 9.83 12.26
C VAL A 12 -12.88 9.87 11.30
N ARG A 13 -13.85 8.95 11.46
CA ARG A 13 -14.96 8.77 10.53
C ARG A 13 -16.32 8.96 11.18
N ALA A 14 -17.30 9.39 10.38
CA ALA A 14 -18.68 9.61 10.83
C ALA A 14 -19.47 8.31 11.10
N LYS A 15 -19.01 7.17 10.56
CA LYS A 15 -19.64 5.85 10.72
C LYS A 15 -18.57 4.75 10.77
N PRO A 16 -18.85 3.57 11.36
CA PRO A 16 -17.91 2.46 11.48
C PRO A 16 -17.78 1.70 10.16
N ALA A 17 -17.18 2.35 9.18
CA ALA A 17 -16.98 1.82 7.84
C ALA A 17 -15.73 2.43 7.20
N THR A 18 -14.99 1.64 6.42
CA THR A 18 -13.78 2.10 5.71
C THR A 18 -14.09 3.14 4.65
N TYR A 19 -15.32 3.15 4.12
CA TYR A 19 -15.89 4.16 3.23
C TYR A 19 -16.69 5.27 3.96
N GLY A 20 -16.66 5.29 5.29
CA GLY A 20 -17.30 6.35 6.07
C GLY A 20 -16.64 7.70 5.83
N THR A 21 -17.45 8.76 5.73
CA THR A 21 -16.98 10.15 5.59
C THR A 21 -15.90 10.45 6.61
N VAL A 22 -14.74 10.92 6.15
CA VAL A 22 -13.65 11.37 7.01
C VAL A 22 -14.04 12.72 7.59
N LEU A 23 -14.11 12.79 8.91
CA LEU A 23 -14.42 14.02 9.65
C LEU A 23 -13.14 14.82 9.97
N GLY A 24 -11.99 14.15 10.01
CA GLY A 24 -10.68 14.75 10.22
C GLY A 24 -9.67 13.72 10.70
N ALA A 25 -8.63 14.16 11.39
CA ALA A 25 -7.57 13.29 11.89
C ALA A 25 -7.30 13.47 13.40
N VAL A 26 -6.80 12.39 14.00
CA VAL A 26 -6.13 12.34 15.30
C VAL A 26 -4.68 11.98 15.04
N PHE A 27 -3.77 12.49 15.87
CA PHE A 27 -2.33 12.37 15.64
C PHE A 27 -1.70 11.45 16.67
N ARG A 28 -0.47 11.01 16.37
CA ARG A 28 0.28 10.12 17.25
C ARG A 28 0.37 10.69 18.66
N GLY A 29 0.00 9.87 19.64
CA GLY A 29 0.03 10.24 21.06
C GLY A 29 -1.28 10.81 21.59
N ASP A 30 -2.24 11.17 20.72
CA ASP A 30 -3.59 11.55 21.14
C ASP A 30 -4.23 10.38 21.90
N LYS A 31 -4.66 10.64 23.13
CA LYS A 31 -5.39 9.68 23.97
C LYS A 31 -6.89 9.94 23.83
N LEU A 32 -7.60 8.99 23.24
CA LEU A 32 -9.03 9.08 23.00
C LEU A 32 -9.77 8.11 23.92
N THR A 33 -10.85 8.58 24.51
CA THR A 33 -11.74 7.74 25.32
C THR A 33 -12.59 6.86 24.39
N VAL A 34 -12.60 5.55 24.64
CA VAL A 34 -13.44 4.60 23.90
C VAL A 34 -14.83 4.56 24.54
N LEU A 35 -15.84 4.96 23.77
CA LEU A 35 -17.24 5.05 24.18
C LEU A 35 -18.05 3.80 23.81
N GLY A 36 -17.58 3.04 22.81
CA GLY A 36 -18.27 1.84 22.35
C GLY A 36 -17.50 1.15 21.22
N ARG A 37 -17.98 -0.02 20.81
CA ARG A 37 -17.38 -0.79 19.71
C ARG A 37 -18.43 -1.44 18.82
N THR A 38 -18.04 -1.80 17.61
CA THR A 38 -18.86 -2.66 16.74
C THR A 38 -18.88 -4.11 17.23
N ASN A 39 -19.88 -4.88 16.79
CA ASN A 39 -20.05 -6.28 17.16
C ASN A 39 -18.83 -7.15 16.82
N ASP A 40 -18.19 -6.89 15.68
CA ASP A 40 -16.96 -7.53 15.21
C ASP A 40 -15.69 -7.03 15.95
N GLY A 41 -15.82 -5.97 16.76
CA GLY A 41 -14.70 -5.35 17.47
C GLY A 41 -13.72 -4.60 16.57
N PHE A 42 -14.00 -4.42 15.28
CA PHE A 42 -13.08 -3.75 14.36
C PHE A 42 -13.09 -2.23 14.49
N TRP A 43 -14.24 -1.64 14.85
CA TRP A 43 -14.39 -0.19 15.01
C TRP A 43 -14.60 0.18 16.47
N LEU A 44 -13.90 1.23 16.89
CA LEU A 44 -14.09 1.89 18.17
C LEU A 44 -14.79 3.22 17.95
N ARG A 45 -15.88 3.45 18.67
CA ARG A 45 -16.44 4.77 18.84
C ARG A 45 -15.60 5.48 19.89
N VAL A 46 -15.05 6.62 19.51
CA VAL A 46 -14.16 7.41 20.37
C VAL A 46 -14.73 8.79 20.58
N ASP A 47 -14.44 9.40 21.72
CA ASP A 47 -14.76 10.80 21.97
C ASP A 47 -13.69 11.71 21.36
N VAL A 48 -14.09 12.60 20.45
CA VAL A 48 -13.21 13.57 19.82
C VAL A 48 -13.94 14.92 19.73
N PRO A 49 -13.93 15.73 20.81
CA PRO A 49 -14.82 16.88 20.98
C PRO A 49 -14.83 17.89 19.83
N LYS A 50 -13.68 18.06 19.15
CA LYS A 50 -13.53 18.98 18.00
C LYS A 50 -14.39 18.65 16.77
N PHE A 51 -14.99 17.45 16.70
CA PHE A 51 -15.80 17.02 15.55
C PHE A 51 -17.32 17.04 15.80
N GLY A 52 -17.79 17.39 17.00
CA GLY A 52 -19.20 17.65 17.32
C GLY A 52 -20.21 16.54 16.99
N THR A 53 -19.75 15.34 16.64
CA THR A 53 -20.54 14.24 16.09
C THR A 53 -20.00 12.90 16.60
N THR A 54 -20.70 11.81 16.29
CA THR A 54 -20.23 10.47 16.65
C THR A 54 -19.05 10.05 15.77
N THR A 55 -17.90 9.83 16.41
CA THR A 55 -16.63 9.58 15.74
C THR A 55 -16.14 8.14 15.90
N TRP A 56 -15.64 7.57 14.81
CA TRP A 56 -15.17 6.19 14.73
C TRP A 56 -13.73 6.10 14.22
N ILE A 57 -12.97 5.18 14.80
CA ILE A 57 -11.64 4.78 14.33
C ILE A 57 -11.55 3.25 14.28
N ALA A 58 -10.67 2.70 13.45
CA ALA A 58 -10.40 1.27 13.45
C ALA A 58 -9.53 0.88 14.66
N THR A 59 -9.72 -0.30 15.25
CA THR A 59 -8.91 -0.78 16.38
C THR A 59 -7.42 -0.88 16.06
N SER A 60 -7.07 -1.05 14.78
CA SER A 60 -5.70 -1.19 14.30
C SER A 60 -4.88 0.11 14.31
N VAL A 61 -5.50 1.27 14.51
CA VAL A 61 -4.83 2.58 14.32
C VAL A 61 -4.24 3.17 15.59
N GLY A 62 -4.11 2.36 16.64
CA GLY A 62 -3.53 2.78 17.92
C GLY A 62 -3.40 1.65 18.92
N THR A 63 -2.83 1.95 20.07
CA THR A 63 -2.72 1.00 21.19
C THR A 63 -3.89 1.18 22.13
N VAL A 64 -4.71 0.15 22.29
CA VAL A 64 -5.82 0.16 23.25
C VAL A 64 -5.30 -0.18 24.64
N THR A 65 -5.65 0.66 25.62
CA THR A 65 -5.33 0.45 27.03
C THR A 65 -6.62 0.25 27.82
N GLY A 66 -6.67 -0.84 28.59
CA GLY A 66 -7.85 -1.26 29.36
C GLY A 66 -8.54 -2.49 28.77
N ASP A 67 -9.61 -2.93 29.43
CA ASP A 67 -10.33 -4.14 29.07
C ASP A 67 -11.43 -3.86 28.03
N LEU A 68 -11.14 -4.15 26.76
CA LEU A 68 -12.08 -4.00 25.64
C LEU A 68 -13.37 -4.83 25.81
N ALA A 69 -13.36 -5.90 26.61
CA ALA A 69 -14.56 -6.69 26.86
C ALA A 69 -15.61 -5.88 27.64
N LYS A 70 -15.19 -4.87 28.40
CA LYS A 70 -16.06 -3.97 29.16
C LYS A 70 -16.62 -2.80 28.34
N VAL A 71 -16.19 -2.64 27.08
CA VAL A 71 -16.70 -1.61 26.17
C VAL A 71 -18.02 -2.07 25.53
N PRO A 72 -19.11 -1.28 25.62
CA PRO A 72 -20.41 -1.66 25.10
C PRO A 72 -20.39 -1.86 23.58
N ARG A 73 -21.11 -2.88 23.11
CA ARG A 73 -21.38 -3.09 21.70
C ARG A 73 -22.55 -2.19 21.30
N ILE A 74 -22.31 -1.27 20.37
CA ILE A 74 -23.26 -0.18 20.05
C ILE A 74 -23.67 -0.15 18.57
N GLY A 75 -23.35 -1.21 17.81
CA GLY A 75 -23.75 -1.35 16.42
C GLY A 75 -22.99 -2.46 15.69
N SER A 76 -23.47 -2.83 14.51
CA SER A 76 -22.72 -3.61 13.53
C SER A 76 -21.85 -2.69 12.68
N ALA A 77 -20.69 -3.17 12.21
CA ALA A 77 -20.01 -2.50 11.10
C ALA A 77 -20.99 -2.40 9.93
N ALA A 78 -21.04 -1.26 9.24
CA ALA A 78 -21.93 -1.14 8.10
C ALA A 78 -21.48 -2.16 7.06
N ALA A 79 -22.37 -3.09 6.70
CA ALA A 79 -22.13 -4.00 5.59
C ALA A 79 -21.85 -3.16 4.34
N ALA A 80 -20.80 -3.52 3.58
CA ALA A 80 -20.69 -3.06 2.22
C ALA A 80 -22.03 -3.36 1.53
N PRO A 81 -22.60 -2.44 0.74
CA PRO A 81 -23.86 -2.71 0.05
C PRO A 81 -23.70 -4.03 -0.73
N ALA A 82 -24.61 -4.97 -0.49
CA ALA A 82 -24.59 -6.26 -1.16
C ALA A 82 -24.66 -6.01 -2.67
N ALA A 83 -23.67 -6.51 -3.41
CA ALA A 83 -23.76 -6.57 -4.86
C ALA A 83 -24.93 -7.51 -5.19
N ALA A 84 -26.02 -6.94 -5.72
CA ALA A 84 -27.12 -7.75 -6.23
C ALA A 84 -26.56 -8.70 -7.28
N ALA A 85 -26.79 -10.00 -7.08
CA ALA A 85 -26.42 -11.04 -8.03
C ALA A 85 -27.22 -10.85 -9.32
N ALA A 86 -26.64 -10.13 -10.28
CA ALA A 86 -27.13 -10.05 -11.64
C ALA A 86 -26.31 -11.02 -12.51
N SER A 87 -27.03 -11.90 -13.19
CA SER A 87 -26.52 -12.75 -14.26
C SER A 87 -25.72 -11.92 -15.28
N VAL A 88 -24.55 -12.43 -15.68
CA VAL A 88 -23.56 -11.69 -16.46
C VAL A 88 -23.85 -11.85 -17.97
N PRO A 89 -24.22 -10.75 -18.64
CA PRO A 89 -23.62 -10.42 -19.93
C PRO A 89 -22.87 -9.08 -19.84
N SER A 90 -21.56 -9.10 -20.12
CA SER A 90 -20.70 -7.92 -20.39
C SER A 90 -20.80 -6.73 -19.42
N ALA A 91 -20.71 -6.97 -18.11
CA ALA A 91 -20.75 -5.93 -17.06
C ALA A 91 -19.37 -5.28 -16.76
N LEU A 92 -18.69 -4.75 -17.79
CA LEU A 92 -17.56 -3.79 -17.61
C LEU A 92 -17.90 -2.39 -18.14
N ALA A 93 -19.14 -2.18 -18.60
CA ALA A 93 -19.67 -0.86 -18.88
C ALA A 93 -20.05 -0.16 -17.57
N GLN A 94 -19.21 0.80 -17.18
CA GLN A 94 -19.38 1.75 -16.06
C GLN A 94 -19.35 1.15 -14.65
N ALA A 95 -18.17 0.71 -14.22
CA ALA A 95 -17.90 0.58 -12.78
C ALA A 95 -18.30 1.88 -12.06
N PRO A 96 -18.94 1.80 -10.87
CA PRO A 96 -19.34 2.99 -10.12
C PRO A 96 -18.16 3.94 -9.95
N SER A 97 -18.36 5.24 -10.16
CA SER A 97 -17.30 6.22 -10.03
C SER A 97 -17.77 7.48 -9.30
N VAL A 98 -16.84 8.14 -8.61
CA VAL A 98 -17.09 9.39 -7.90
C VAL A 98 -16.18 10.47 -8.49
N ALA A 99 -16.76 11.57 -8.97
CA ALA A 99 -16.01 12.73 -9.40
C ALA A 99 -15.73 13.64 -8.19
N THR A 100 -14.47 14.04 -8.00
CA THR A 100 -14.06 14.95 -6.93
C THR A 100 -12.75 15.64 -7.28
N GLY A 101 -12.61 16.94 -6.99
CA GLY A 101 -11.33 17.65 -7.08
C GLY A 101 -10.58 17.54 -8.41
N GLY A 102 -11.27 17.49 -9.55
CA GLY A 102 -10.63 17.35 -10.87
C GLY A 102 -10.16 15.92 -11.21
N MET A 103 -10.56 14.92 -10.42
CA MET A 103 -10.31 13.51 -10.69
C MET A 103 -11.59 12.68 -10.61
N ARG A 104 -11.53 11.47 -11.17
CA ARG A 104 -12.55 10.44 -11.05
C ARG A 104 -11.98 9.24 -10.30
N ILE A 105 -12.70 8.79 -9.28
CA ILE A 105 -12.34 7.63 -8.47
C ILE A 105 -13.19 6.44 -8.87
N TYR A 106 -12.57 5.30 -9.13
CA TYR A 106 -13.22 4.00 -9.33
C TYR A 106 -12.83 3.05 -8.19
N PRO A 107 -13.70 2.88 -7.18
CA PRO A 107 -13.37 2.09 -6.02
C PRO A 107 -13.65 0.59 -6.21
N ASN A 108 -12.90 -0.23 -5.48
CA ASN A 108 -13.13 -1.67 -5.29
C ASN A 108 -13.21 -2.47 -6.59
N LEU A 109 -12.33 -2.16 -7.55
CA LEU A 109 -12.22 -2.93 -8.78
C LEU A 109 -11.51 -4.26 -8.47
N PRO A 110 -12.18 -5.42 -8.65
CA PRO A 110 -11.55 -6.71 -8.42
C PRO A 110 -10.54 -6.99 -9.53
N TYR A 111 -9.35 -7.47 -9.17
CA TYR A 111 -8.33 -7.86 -10.14
C TYR A 111 -8.21 -9.37 -10.34
N ASP A 112 -8.95 -10.17 -9.57
CA ASP A 112 -9.04 -11.62 -9.73
C ASP A 112 -10.53 -12.02 -9.84
N GLN A 113 -10.89 -12.70 -10.94
CA GLN A 113 -12.29 -13.05 -11.24
C GLN A 113 -12.81 -14.24 -10.45
N VAL A 114 -11.92 -15.08 -9.90
CA VAL A 114 -12.31 -16.10 -8.89
C VAL A 114 -12.66 -15.41 -7.56
N ALA A 115 -12.20 -14.16 -7.37
CA ALA A 115 -12.20 -13.42 -6.13
C ALA A 115 -13.32 -12.37 -5.98
N ALA A 116 -14.47 -12.53 -6.63
CA ALA A 116 -15.68 -11.76 -6.25
C ALA A 116 -16.02 -11.91 -4.74
N ALA A 117 -15.38 -12.84 -4.03
CA ALA A 117 -15.49 -13.07 -2.59
C ALA A 117 -14.38 -12.45 -1.71
N ASN A 118 -13.23 -11.97 -2.23
CA ASN A 118 -12.13 -11.45 -1.38
C ASN A 118 -11.88 -9.94 -1.59
N PRO A 119 -12.29 -9.07 -0.65
CA PRO A 119 -12.12 -7.62 -0.80
C PRO A 119 -10.65 -7.17 -0.80
N ARG A 120 -9.71 -8.03 -0.37
CA ARG A 120 -8.27 -7.76 -0.47
C ARG A 120 -7.69 -7.98 -1.86
N GLN A 121 -8.44 -8.59 -2.77
CA GLN A 121 -8.02 -8.76 -4.16
C GLN A 121 -8.67 -7.71 -5.05
N SER A 122 -8.54 -6.45 -4.63
CA SER A 122 -9.12 -5.28 -5.30
C SER A 122 -8.19 -4.08 -5.31
N LEU A 123 -8.51 -3.11 -6.16
CA LEU A 123 -7.80 -1.84 -6.28
C LEU A 123 -8.75 -0.65 -6.43
N ASP A 124 -8.24 0.53 -6.16
CA ASP A 124 -8.92 1.81 -6.43
C ASP A 124 -8.13 2.57 -7.50
N LEU A 125 -8.82 3.10 -8.50
CA LEU A 125 -8.23 4.00 -9.49
C LEU A 125 -8.60 5.44 -9.21
N TYR A 126 -7.61 6.32 -9.23
CA TYR A 126 -7.76 7.77 -9.19
C TYR A 126 -7.27 8.30 -10.54
N VAL A 127 -8.17 8.87 -11.32
CA VAL A 127 -7.96 9.18 -12.74
C VAL A 127 -8.09 10.69 -12.95
N PRO A 128 -7.13 11.36 -13.61
CA PRO A 128 -7.28 12.76 -13.98
C PRO A 128 -8.52 13.00 -14.84
N ALA A 129 -9.24 14.10 -14.64
CA ALA A 129 -10.35 14.50 -15.51
C ALA A 129 -9.83 15.06 -16.85
N SER A 130 -9.24 14.19 -17.67
CA SER A 130 -8.58 14.51 -18.94
C SER A 130 -8.83 13.40 -19.96
N SER A 131 -8.75 13.74 -21.24
CA SER A 131 -8.80 12.79 -22.36
C SER A 131 -7.44 12.20 -22.74
N GLN A 132 -6.35 12.71 -22.16
CA GLN A 132 -5.00 12.23 -22.41
C GLN A 132 -4.75 10.85 -21.75
N LYS A 133 -3.83 10.08 -22.34
CA LYS A 133 -3.36 8.81 -21.77
C LYS A 133 -2.20 9.08 -20.81
N HIS A 134 -2.44 8.86 -19.53
CA HIS A 134 -1.51 9.19 -18.45
C HIS A 134 -0.63 8.00 -18.05
N GLY A 135 0.60 8.24 -17.60
CA GLY A 135 1.37 7.19 -16.92
C GLY A 135 0.62 6.67 -15.69
N VAL A 136 0.92 5.45 -15.25
CA VAL A 136 0.18 4.79 -14.16
C VAL A 136 1.12 4.52 -13.01
N ILE A 137 0.83 5.10 -11.84
CA ILE A 137 1.54 4.80 -10.59
C ILE A 137 0.70 3.76 -9.84
N ILE A 138 1.27 2.58 -9.64
CA ILE A 138 0.69 1.48 -8.87
C ILE A 138 1.26 1.57 -7.45
N TYR A 139 0.43 2.02 -6.52
CA TYR A 139 0.80 2.17 -5.13
C TYR A 139 0.51 0.91 -4.32
N VAL A 140 1.54 0.40 -3.65
CA VAL A 140 1.49 -0.79 -2.78
C VAL A 140 1.68 -0.34 -1.34
N HIS A 141 0.62 -0.46 -0.54
CA HIS A 141 0.62 0.04 0.84
C HIS A 141 1.56 -0.74 1.77
N GLY A 142 1.90 -0.13 2.91
CA GLY A 142 2.69 -0.76 3.96
C GLY A 142 1.85 -1.60 4.93
N GLY A 143 2.25 -1.66 6.21
CA GLY A 143 1.50 -2.37 7.25
C GLY A 143 2.05 -3.74 7.65
N GLY A 144 3.34 -4.01 7.37
CA GLY A 144 4.02 -5.23 7.84
C GLY A 144 3.34 -6.52 7.40
N TRP A 145 2.82 -6.55 6.17
CA TRP A 145 2.08 -7.68 5.57
C TRP A 145 0.83 -8.14 6.34
N SER A 146 0.52 -7.53 7.48
CA SER A 146 -0.55 -7.90 8.41
C SER A 146 -1.62 -6.82 8.52
N GLY A 147 -1.38 -5.63 7.96
CA GLY A 147 -2.27 -4.48 7.99
C GLY A 147 -2.13 -3.61 6.76
N GLY A 148 -2.80 -2.46 6.80
CA GLY A 148 -2.91 -1.50 5.70
C GLY A 148 -4.13 -1.74 4.81
N ASP A 149 -4.42 -0.77 3.95
CA ASP A 149 -5.48 -0.86 2.96
C ASP A 149 -5.26 0.12 1.80
N LYS A 150 -5.76 -0.21 0.61
CA LYS A 150 -5.75 0.64 -0.58
C LYS A 150 -6.45 2.00 -0.39
N SER A 151 -7.29 2.17 0.64
CA SER A 151 -7.90 3.45 0.98
C SER A 151 -6.97 4.39 1.77
N GLU A 152 -5.82 3.93 2.25
CA GLU A 152 -4.84 4.71 3.02
C GLU A 152 -3.94 5.58 2.13
N VAL A 153 -4.57 6.33 1.22
CA VAL A 153 -3.85 7.12 0.20
C VAL A 153 -3.55 8.55 0.66
N GLY A 154 -4.32 9.11 1.59
CA GLY A 154 -4.18 10.52 2.00
C GLY A 154 -4.24 11.46 0.79
N LEU A 155 -3.24 12.34 0.64
CA LEU A 155 -3.14 13.28 -0.48
C LEU A 155 -2.54 12.68 -1.76
N LYS A 156 -2.03 11.44 -1.73
CA LYS A 156 -1.31 10.83 -2.86
C LYS A 156 -2.15 10.81 -4.14
N GLY A 157 -3.39 10.33 -4.04
CA GLY A 157 -4.28 10.23 -5.21
C GLY A 157 -4.51 11.59 -5.89
N GLN A 158 -4.76 12.64 -5.11
CA GLN A 158 -4.94 14.00 -5.63
C GLN A 158 -3.62 14.54 -6.21
N ALA A 159 -2.50 14.38 -5.52
CA ALA A 159 -1.23 14.96 -5.96
C ALA A 159 -0.70 14.31 -7.24
N PHE A 160 -0.74 12.98 -7.33
CA PHE A 160 -0.27 12.27 -8.51
C PHE A 160 -1.21 12.42 -9.72
N THR A 161 -2.53 12.54 -9.49
CA THR A 161 -3.46 12.87 -10.57
C THR A 161 -3.28 14.30 -11.08
N ALA A 162 -3.07 15.28 -10.19
CA ALA A 162 -2.72 16.64 -10.57
C ALA A 162 -1.38 16.72 -11.33
N ALA A 163 -0.45 15.79 -11.07
CA ALA A 163 0.81 15.65 -11.80
C ALA A 163 0.69 14.85 -13.12
N GLY A 164 -0.53 14.50 -13.55
CA GLY A 164 -0.76 13.83 -14.84
C GLY A 164 -0.50 12.33 -14.85
N TYR A 165 -0.70 11.66 -13.71
CA TYR A 165 -0.68 10.19 -13.60
C TYR A 165 -2.05 9.64 -13.22
N VAL A 166 -2.40 8.45 -13.72
CA VAL A 166 -3.41 7.61 -13.05
C VAL A 166 -2.75 7.02 -11.82
N PHE A 167 -3.37 7.16 -10.66
CA PHE A 167 -2.89 6.55 -9.42
C PHE A 167 -3.76 5.34 -9.08
N ALA A 168 -3.17 4.15 -9.09
CA ALA A 168 -3.83 2.89 -8.79
C ALA A 168 -3.36 2.37 -7.43
N SER A 169 -4.22 2.43 -6.42
CA SER A 169 -3.90 1.92 -5.07
C SER A 169 -4.39 0.49 -4.94
N VAL A 170 -3.49 -0.46 -4.65
CA VAL A 170 -3.80 -1.89 -4.67
C VAL A 170 -3.83 -2.49 -3.26
N ASN A 171 -4.82 -3.33 -2.98
CA ASN A 171 -4.76 -4.27 -1.86
C ASN A 171 -4.05 -5.56 -2.31
N TYR A 172 -3.59 -6.32 -1.33
CA TYR A 172 -3.11 -7.70 -1.46
C TYR A 172 -3.56 -8.48 -0.21
N GLN A 173 -3.59 -9.82 -0.28
CA GLN A 173 -3.89 -10.63 0.89
C GLN A 173 -2.90 -10.35 2.03
N LEU A 174 -3.42 -10.22 3.26
CA LEU A 174 -2.64 -10.01 4.46
C LEU A 174 -2.46 -11.33 5.22
N LEU A 175 -1.48 -11.36 6.12
CA LEU A 175 -1.22 -12.51 6.98
C LEU A 175 -2.46 -12.92 7.80
N PRO A 176 -2.65 -14.24 8.02
CA PRO A 176 -1.82 -15.35 7.56
C PRO A 176 -2.10 -15.78 6.11
N ALA A 177 -3.25 -15.45 5.54
CA ALA A 177 -3.67 -15.91 4.20
C ALA A 177 -2.73 -15.41 3.08
N GLY A 178 -2.18 -14.21 3.26
CA GLY A 178 -1.23 -13.56 2.37
C GLY A 178 0.23 -13.79 2.71
N ALA A 179 0.57 -14.86 3.45
CA ALA A 179 1.96 -15.25 3.63
C ALA A 179 2.66 -15.43 2.27
N HIS A 180 3.97 -15.19 2.23
CA HIS A 180 4.73 -15.38 0.99
C HIS A 180 4.53 -16.80 0.44
N PRO A 181 4.25 -16.99 -0.86
CA PRO A 181 4.26 -15.98 -1.94
C PRO A 181 2.89 -15.41 -2.33
N ASN A 182 1.83 -15.58 -1.53
CA ASN A 182 0.47 -15.21 -1.95
C ASN A 182 0.30 -13.70 -2.16
N ASN A 183 0.86 -12.87 -1.27
CA ASN A 183 0.80 -11.42 -1.37
C ASN A 183 1.49 -10.85 -2.64
N VAL A 184 2.64 -11.40 -3.04
CA VAL A 184 3.35 -10.97 -4.26
C VAL A 184 2.68 -11.52 -5.52
N LYS A 185 2.06 -12.71 -5.46
CA LYS A 185 1.20 -13.22 -6.53
C LYS A 185 -0.03 -12.33 -6.75
N ASP A 186 -0.65 -11.86 -5.67
CA ASP A 186 -1.74 -10.89 -5.74
C ASP A 186 -1.31 -9.58 -6.39
N LEU A 187 -0.12 -9.06 -6.03
CA LEU A 187 0.44 -7.87 -6.67
C LEU A 187 0.68 -8.09 -8.17
N ALA A 188 1.21 -9.24 -8.58
CA ALA A 188 1.38 -9.57 -9.99
C ALA A 188 0.06 -9.63 -10.76
N LYS A 189 -0.99 -10.24 -10.17
CA LYS A 189 -2.36 -10.22 -10.72
C LYS A 189 -2.89 -8.79 -10.87
N ALA A 190 -2.71 -7.96 -9.86
CA ALA A 190 -3.12 -6.55 -9.89
C ALA A 190 -2.41 -5.77 -11.01
N ILE A 191 -1.09 -5.96 -11.16
CA ILE A 191 -0.30 -5.34 -12.24
C ILE A 191 -0.80 -5.82 -13.61
N SER A 192 -1.03 -7.13 -13.79
CA SER A 192 -1.55 -7.68 -15.04
C SER A 192 -2.95 -7.17 -15.36
N TRP A 193 -3.82 -7.05 -14.35
CA TRP A 193 -5.14 -6.45 -14.51
C TRP A 193 -5.03 -5.00 -14.96
N ILE A 194 -4.20 -4.19 -14.29
CA ILE A 194 -3.96 -2.78 -14.66
C ILE A 194 -3.46 -2.71 -16.11
N GLN A 195 -2.45 -3.50 -16.48
CA GLN A 195 -1.92 -3.52 -17.84
C GLN A 195 -3.02 -3.79 -18.89
N LYS A 196 -3.89 -4.76 -18.63
CA LYS A 196 -4.98 -5.18 -19.54
C LYS A 196 -6.18 -4.21 -19.57
N HIS A 197 -6.37 -3.40 -18.54
CA HIS A 197 -7.61 -2.64 -18.35
C HIS A 197 -7.43 -1.13 -18.34
N ILE A 198 -6.26 -0.60 -17.97
CA ILE A 198 -6.10 0.81 -17.60
C ILE A 198 -6.37 1.79 -18.75
N GLU A 199 -6.25 1.36 -20.00
CA GLU A 199 -6.56 2.21 -21.15
C GLU A 199 -8.00 2.70 -21.15
N ARG A 200 -8.96 1.88 -20.71
CA ARG A 200 -10.38 2.29 -20.61
C ARG A 200 -10.62 3.33 -19.51
N TYR A 201 -9.66 3.48 -18.60
CA TYR A 201 -9.68 4.43 -17.49
C TYR A 201 -8.71 5.60 -17.71
N GLY A 202 -8.25 5.84 -18.94
CA GLY A 202 -7.38 6.98 -19.25
C GLY A 202 -5.88 6.78 -18.92
N GLY A 203 -5.47 5.59 -18.51
CA GLY A 203 -4.05 5.27 -18.34
C GLY A 203 -3.38 4.78 -19.63
N ASN A 204 -2.06 4.86 -19.67
CA ASN A 204 -1.21 4.28 -20.70
C ASN A 204 -0.66 2.94 -20.19
N SER A 205 -1.13 1.84 -20.78
CA SER A 205 -0.75 0.47 -20.41
C SER A 205 0.75 0.16 -20.56
N LYS A 206 1.48 1.00 -21.30
CA LYS A 206 2.93 0.86 -21.55
C LYS A 206 3.81 1.67 -20.61
N ARG A 207 3.22 2.45 -19.69
CA ARG A 207 3.92 3.34 -18.74
C ARG A 207 3.46 3.06 -17.31
N LEU A 208 3.83 1.89 -16.79
CA LEU A 208 3.49 1.45 -15.44
C LEU A 208 4.69 1.65 -14.49
N PHE A 209 4.45 2.30 -13.37
CA PHE A 209 5.45 2.58 -12.34
C PHE A 209 4.99 2.02 -11.00
N LEU A 210 5.89 1.46 -10.20
CA LEU A 210 5.58 0.95 -8.87
C LEU A 210 6.00 1.93 -7.79
N LEU A 211 5.11 2.25 -6.86
CA LEU A 211 5.39 3.02 -5.66
C LEU A 211 5.03 2.20 -4.42
N GLY A 212 6.00 1.60 -3.75
CA GLY A 212 5.74 0.81 -2.55
C GLY A 212 6.20 1.51 -1.28
N HIS A 213 5.48 1.34 -0.16
CA HIS A 213 5.93 1.77 1.17
C HIS A 213 6.12 0.57 2.12
N SER A 214 7.22 0.54 2.87
CA SER A 214 7.45 -0.46 3.92
C SER A 214 7.34 -1.91 3.40
N ALA A 215 6.36 -2.69 3.87
CA ALA A 215 6.04 -4.01 3.34
C ALA A 215 5.70 -3.99 1.84
N GLY A 216 4.93 -2.99 1.37
CA GLY A 216 4.64 -2.80 -0.05
C GLY A 216 5.87 -2.42 -0.87
N ALA A 217 6.84 -1.74 -0.28
CA ALA A 217 8.13 -1.48 -0.93
C ALA A 217 8.89 -2.78 -1.18
N GLN A 218 8.85 -3.71 -0.22
CA GLN A 218 9.44 -5.05 -0.40
C GLN A 218 8.72 -5.84 -1.50
N LEU A 219 7.37 -5.86 -1.51
CA LEU A 219 6.60 -6.54 -2.56
C LEU A 219 6.87 -5.95 -3.95
N ALA A 220 6.92 -4.61 -4.05
CA ALA A 220 7.22 -3.91 -5.30
C ALA A 220 8.63 -4.23 -5.80
N ALA A 221 9.63 -4.30 -4.92
CA ALA A 221 10.98 -4.69 -5.30
C ALA A 221 11.05 -6.15 -5.75
N LEU A 222 10.37 -7.05 -5.03
CA LEU A 222 10.38 -8.47 -5.34
C LEU A 222 9.72 -8.76 -6.70
N VAL A 223 8.51 -8.25 -6.95
CA VAL A 223 7.79 -8.47 -8.22
C VAL A 223 8.51 -7.87 -9.43
N ALA A 224 9.34 -6.82 -9.20
CA ALA A 224 10.11 -6.17 -10.25
C ALA A 224 11.49 -6.78 -10.50
N THR A 225 11.96 -7.67 -9.62
CA THR A 225 13.26 -8.36 -9.75
C THR A 225 13.11 -9.83 -10.08
N ASP A 226 12.02 -10.47 -9.65
CA ASP A 226 11.70 -11.86 -9.92
C ASP A 226 10.62 -11.99 -11.02
N GLU A 227 11.05 -12.43 -12.20
CA GLU A 227 10.21 -12.58 -13.39
C GLU A 227 9.13 -13.63 -13.23
N ARG A 228 9.28 -14.60 -12.32
CA ARG A 228 8.35 -15.72 -12.17
C ARG A 228 6.93 -15.25 -11.88
N TYR A 229 6.78 -14.18 -11.08
CA TYR A 229 5.47 -13.66 -10.69
C TYR A 229 4.72 -13.02 -11.84
N LEU A 230 5.39 -12.17 -12.63
CA LEU A 230 4.76 -11.56 -13.81
C LEU A 230 4.59 -12.58 -14.95
N ALA A 231 5.53 -13.51 -15.13
CA ALA A 231 5.43 -14.57 -16.12
C ALA A 231 4.21 -15.47 -15.89
N ALA A 232 3.88 -15.78 -14.63
CA ALA A 232 2.67 -16.52 -14.27
C ALA A 232 1.38 -15.81 -14.74
N GLU A 233 1.42 -14.49 -14.88
CA GLU A 233 0.31 -13.66 -15.36
C GLU A 233 0.43 -13.30 -16.85
N SER A 234 1.32 -13.97 -17.58
CA SER A 234 1.69 -13.72 -18.99
C SER A 234 2.20 -12.31 -19.26
N GLN A 235 2.98 -11.75 -18.33
CA GLN A 235 3.59 -10.44 -18.43
C GLN A 235 5.12 -10.51 -18.31
N PRO A 236 5.89 -9.78 -19.13
CA PRO A 236 7.35 -9.66 -18.95
C PRO A 236 7.69 -8.65 -17.85
N LEU A 237 8.87 -8.77 -17.20
CA LEU A 237 9.36 -7.76 -16.24
C LEU A 237 9.36 -6.33 -16.81
N SER A 238 9.67 -6.21 -18.11
CA SER A 238 9.76 -4.93 -18.84
C SER A 238 8.46 -4.11 -18.92
N ILE A 239 7.31 -4.64 -18.48
CA ILE A 239 6.08 -3.83 -18.34
C ILE A 239 6.23 -2.77 -17.26
N ILE A 240 7.08 -3.00 -16.27
CA ILE A 240 7.40 -2.03 -15.21
C ILE A 240 8.48 -1.11 -15.76
N LYS A 241 8.25 0.20 -15.66
CA LYS A 241 9.16 1.23 -16.20
C LYS A 241 10.03 1.89 -15.15
N GLY A 242 9.61 1.85 -13.88
CA GLY A 242 10.42 2.31 -12.75
C GLY A 242 9.81 1.89 -11.44
N VAL A 243 10.65 1.75 -10.42
CA VAL A 243 10.25 1.35 -9.06
C VAL A 243 10.75 2.37 -8.06
N VAL A 244 9.84 2.96 -7.31
CA VAL A 244 10.17 3.70 -6.09
C VAL A 244 9.84 2.81 -4.90
N ALA A 245 10.86 2.53 -4.08
CA ALA A 245 10.71 1.75 -2.87
C ALA A 245 10.97 2.65 -1.66
N LEU A 246 9.90 2.98 -0.93
CA LEU A 246 9.92 3.90 0.21
C LEU A 246 10.10 3.14 1.52
N ASP A 247 11.30 3.26 2.08
CA ASP A 247 11.65 2.81 3.42
C ASP A 247 11.27 1.34 3.67
N GLY A 248 11.56 0.49 2.68
CA GLY A 248 11.40 -0.95 2.79
C GLY A 248 12.45 -1.57 3.69
N GLY A 249 12.04 -2.64 4.37
CA GLY A 249 12.85 -3.27 5.41
C GLY A 249 13.03 -4.77 5.22
N ALA A 250 12.91 -5.31 4.01
CA ALA A 250 13.07 -6.76 3.74
C ALA A 250 13.44 -7.03 2.26
N TYR A 251 14.32 -6.21 1.69
CA TYR A 251 14.91 -6.54 0.38
C TYR A 251 15.91 -7.69 0.50
N ASP A 252 16.58 -7.78 1.64
CA ASP A 252 17.49 -8.83 2.09
C ASP A 252 16.99 -9.33 3.46
N ILE A 253 16.17 -10.38 3.44
CA ILE A 253 15.53 -10.94 4.64
C ILE A 253 16.57 -11.57 5.59
N PRO A 254 17.59 -12.31 5.11
CA PRO A 254 18.67 -12.79 5.98
C PRO A 254 19.36 -11.66 6.77
N LEU A 255 19.61 -10.50 6.15
CA LEU A 255 20.22 -9.35 6.82
C LEU A 255 19.40 -8.83 8.00
N ILE A 256 18.06 -8.84 7.92
CA ILE A 256 17.22 -8.46 9.07
C ILE A 256 17.13 -9.59 10.10
N MET A 257 16.82 -10.81 9.66
CA MET A 257 16.47 -11.91 10.55
C MET A 257 17.66 -12.42 11.37
N ARG A 258 18.90 -12.27 10.88
CA ARG A 258 20.12 -12.69 11.59
C ARG A 258 20.67 -11.62 12.53
N HIS A 259 20.47 -10.34 12.22
CA HIS A 259 21.13 -9.23 12.93
C HIS A 259 20.20 -8.42 13.86
N TYR A 260 18.87 -8.56 13.75
CA TYR A 260 17.91 -7.77 14.53
C TYR A 260 16.86 -8.65 15.19
N THR A 261 17.29 -9.40 16.23
CA THR A 261 16.51 -10.45 16.89
C THR A 261 15.19 -10.00 17.52
N ASP A 262 15.06 -8.72 17.87
CA ASP A 262 13.87 -8.18 18.54
C ASP A 262 12.74 -7.80 17.55
N ARG A 263 13.02 -7.80 16.25
CA ARG A 263 12.02 -7.53 15.19
C ARG A 263 11.41 -8.79 14.60
N ASN A 264 11.71 -9.95 15.19
CA ASN A 264 11.43 -11.26 14.62
C ASN A 264 9.94 -11.62 14.51
N ASN A 265 8.99 -10.95 15.16
CA ASN A 265 7.61 -11.47 15.15
C ASN A 265 6.90 -11.31 13.79
N VAL A 266 6.78 -10.09 13.26
CA VAL A 266 6.06 -9.87 11.98
C VAL A 266 6.81 -10.43 10.77
N TYR A 267 8.15 -10.40 10.79
CA TYR A 267 8.96 -10.98 9.73
C TYR A 267 8.94 -12.52 9.75
N ALA A 268 8.95 -13.15 10.93
CA ALA A 268 8.81 -14.60 11.01
C ALA A 268 7.40 -15.07 10.63
N LEU A 269 6.36 -14.28 10.93
CA LEU A 269 5.00 -14.56 10.44
C LEU A 269 4.93 -14.44 8.91
N ALA A 270 5.62 -13.46 8.32
CA ALA A 270 5.62 -13.23 6.88
C ALA A 270 6.45 -14.25 6.08
N PHE A 271 7.63 -14.61 6.59
CA PHE A 271 8.66 -15.33 5.85
C PHE A 271 9.12 -16.62 6.54
N GLY A 272 8.44 -17.02 7.61
CA GLY A 272 8.76 -18.23 8.37
C GLY A 272 9.84 -18.04 9.43
N PRO A 273 10.02 -19.06 10.29
CA PRO A 273 10.91 -19.01 11.45
C PRO A 273 12.39 -18.92 11.07
N LYS A 274 13.26 -18.90 12.08
CA LYS A 274 14.72 -18.87 11.91
C LYS A 274 15.18 -19.96 10.92
N TYR A 275 15.92 -19.55 9.88
CA TYR A 275 16.43 -20.40 8.80
C TYR A 275 15.38 -20.95 7.83
N SER A 276 14.20 -20.31 7.76
CA SER A 276 13.22 -20.62 6.73
C SER A 276 13.81 -20.42 5.32
N PRO A 277 13.66 -21.39 4.40
CA PRO A 277 14.13 -21.24 3.01
C PRO A 277 13.35 -20.15 2.25
N VAL A 278 12.19 -19.72 2.78
CA VAL A 278 11.39 -18.62 2.22
C VAL A 278 12.14 -17.28 2.28
N TRP A 279 13.11 -17.12 3.20
CA TRP A 279 13.87 -15.88 3.31
C TRP A 279 14.61 -15.55 2.01
N ASP A 280 15.25 -16.54 1.40
CA ASP A 280 16.02 -16.33 0.19
C ASP A 280 15.09 -16.09 -1.01
N ASP A 281 13.99 -16.84 -1.10
CA ASP A 281 12.99 -16.70 -2.16
C ASP A 281 12.24 -15.36 -2.10
N ALA A 282 12.00 -14.81 -0.91
CA ALA A 282 11.31 -13.54 -0.73
C ALA A 282 12.23 -12.30 -0.73
N SER A 283 13.55 -12.49 -0.84
CA SER A 283 14.55 -11.42 -0.87
C SER A 283 14.79 -10.95 -2.29
N ALA A 284 14.35 -9.72 -2.61
CA ALA A 284 14.57 -9.11 -3.92
C ALA A 284 16.05 -9.10 -4.35
N VAL A 285 16.99 -8.96 -3.40
CA VAL A 285 18.43 -8.96 -3.69
C VAL A 285 18.92 -10.25 -4.37
N ASN A 286 18.25 -11.38 -4.13
CA ASN A 286 18.62 -12.69 -4.67
C ASN A 286 18.11 -12.91 -6.10
N HIS A 287 17.20 -12.05 -6.58
CA HIS A 287 16.60 -12.16 -7.92
C HIS A 287 17.15 -11.14 -8.90
N VAL A 288 18.09 -10.30 -8.47
CA VAL A 288 18.77 -9.34 -9.33
C VAL A 288 19.84 -10.04 -10.16
N ALA A 289 19.73 -9.94 -11.49
CA ALA A 289 20.76 -10.41 -12.42
C ALA A 289 20.76 -9.56 -13.71
N PRO A 290 21.89 -9.54 -14.46
CA PRO A 290 21.97 -8.87 -15.75
C PRO A 290 20.95 -9.41 -16.77
N ALA A 291 20.63 -8.60 -17.78
CA ALA A 291 19.80 -8.99 -18.93
C ALA A 291 18.34 -9.44 -18.61
N LYS A 292 17.86 -9.23 -17.39
CA LYS A 292 16.46 -9.52 -17.00
C LYS A 292 15.45 -8.42 -17.36
N ASN A 293 15.91 -7.28 -17.89
CA ASN A 293 15.10 -6.08 -18.12
C ASN A 293 14.43 -5.56 -16.83
N ILE A 294 15.15 -5.62 -15.70
CA ILE A 294 14.72 -5.02 -14.44
C ILE A 294 14.67 -3.50 -14.61
N ALA A 295 13.55 -2.89 -14.21
CA ALA A 295 13.35 -1.45 -14.30
C ALA A 295 14.32 -0.68 -13.38
N PRO A 296 14.64 0.60 -13.68
CA PRO A 296 15.37 1.46 -12.74
C PRO A 296 14.68 1.60 -11.38
N PHE A 297 15.48 1.78 -10.32
CA PHE A 297 15.00 1.96 -8.96
C PHE A 297 15.37 3.33 -8.37
N LEU A 298 14.44 3.92 -7.62
CA LEU A 298 14.72 4.94 -6.62
C LEU A 298 14.40 4.38 -5.23
N LEU A 299 15.45 4.18 -4.43
CA LEU A 299 15.38 3.62 -3.09
C LEU A 299 15.45 4.76 -2.08
N VAL A 300 14.31 5.07 -1.47
CA VAL A 300 14.17 6.19 -0.53
C VAL A 300 14.17 5.66 0.90
N HIS A 301 14.90 6.27 1.83
CA HIS A 301 14.86 5.87 3.23
C HIS A 301 14.84 7.07 4.18
N ALA A 302 14.26 6.86 5.36
CA ALA A 302 14.28 7.85 6.44
C ALA A 302 15.64 7.83 7.13
N HIS A 303 16.24 8.99 7.38
CA HIS A 303 17.60 9.10 7.90
C HIS A 303 17.82 8.39 9.24
N LEU A 304 16.84 8.48 10.14
CA LEU A 304 16.93 7.91 11.48
C LEU A 304 16.77 6.38 11.53
N ASN A 305 16.70 5.70 10.38
CA ASN A 305 16.48 4.25 10.30
C ASN A 305 17.66 3.53 9.64
N ALA A 306 18.76 3.37 10.39
CA ALA A 306 19.99 2.73 9.91
C ALA A 306 19.75 1.35 9.29
N PHE A 307 18.80 0.59 9.82
CA PHE A 307 18.43 -0.71 9.29
C PHE A 307 17.82 -0.63 7.87
N ARG A 308 16.83 0.23 7.65
CA ARG A 308 16.21 0.38 6.32
C ARG A 308 17.16 1.02 5.32
N LYS A 309 18.03 1.90 5.79
CA LYS A 309 19.17 2.38 5.00
C LYS A 309 20.06 1.21 4.54
N GLN A 310 20.44 0.30 5.42
CA GLN A 310 21.23 -0.89 5.04
C GLN A 310 20.50 -1.76 4.02
N GLN A 311 19.19 -1.97 4.16
CA GLN A 311 18.36 -2.70 3.20
C GLN A 311 18.39 -2.03 1.82
N ALA A 312 18.14 -0.71 1.77
CA ALA A 312 18.20 0.07 0.54
C ALA A 312 19.59 0.00 -0.10
N VAL A 313 20.67 0.15 0.68
CA VAL A 313 22.05 0.02 0.20
C VAL A 313 22.33 -1.37 -0.36
N SER A 314 21.85 -2.43 0.29
CA SER A 314 22.01 -3.82 -0.17
C SER A 314 21.38 -3.99 -1.56
N LEU A 315 20.10 -3.61 -1.71
CA LEU A 315 19.41 -3.71 -3.00
C LEU A 315 20.02 -2.81 -4.09
N ALA A 316 20.38 -1.57 -3.76
CA ALA A 316 21.04 -0.67 -4.69
C ALA A 316 22.36 -1.27 -5.22
N SER A 317 23.13 -1.91 -4.34
CA SER A 317 24.41 -2.51 -4.68
C SER A 317 24.23 -3.71 -5.60
N SER A 318 23.25 -4.58 -5.32
CA SER A 318 22.92 -5.70 -6.21
C SER A 318 22.46 -5.22 -7.58
N LEU A 319 21.57 -4.22 -7.64
CA LEU A 319 21.07 -3.64 -8.89
C LEU A 319 22.20 -3.04 -9.74
N LYS A 320 23.05 -2.21 -9.14
CA LYS A 320 24.19 -1.59 -9.83
C LYS A 320 25.18 -2.63 -10.34
N SER A 321 25.45 -3.68 -9.56
CA SER A 321 26.35 -4.78 -9.96
C SER A 321 25.81 -5.56 -11.16
N ALA A 322 24.49 -5.61 -11.32
CA ALA A 322 23.83 -6.20 -12.48
C ALA A 322 23.65 -5.24 -13.67
N GLY A 323 24.17 -4.01 -13.59
CA GLY A 323 24.02 -2.99 -14.63
C GLY A 323 22.65 -2.29 -14.65
N VAL A 324 21.85 -2.42 -13.57
CA VAL A 324 20.56 -1.74 -13.42
C VAL A 324 20.75 -0.40 -12.71
N HIS A 325 20.14 0.66 -13.24
CA HIS A 325 20.15 1.98 -12.60
C HIS A 325 19.43 1.90 -11.24
N ALA A 326 20.13 2.30 -10.17
CA ALA A 326 19.53 2.44 -8.84
C ALA A 326 20.04 3.70 -8.12
N ASP A 327 19.13 4.58 -7.72
CA ASP A 327 19.45 5.75 -6.90
C ASP A 327 19.06 5.54 -5.44
N LEU A 328 19.85 6.12 -4.53
CA LEU A 328 19.58 6.14 -3.09
C LEU A 328 19.26 7.56 -2.67
N LEU A 329 18.12 7.75 -2.01
CA LEU A 329 17.68 9.04 -1.52
C LEU A 329 17.43 8.99 -0.02
N ASP A 330 18.30 9.65 0.74
CA ASP A 330 18.13 9.86 2.17
C ASP A 330 17.24 11.07 2.43
N ILE A 331 16.22 10.90 3.27
CA ILE A 331 15.33 11.99 3.66
C ILE A 331 15.54 12.32 5.14
N PRO A 332 16.29 13.39 5.47
CA PRO A 332 16.74 13.69 6.84
C PRO A 332 15.61 14.13 7.77
N ASP A 333 14.57 14.76 7.24
CA ASP A 333 13.47 15.37 7.97
C ASP A 333 12.22 14.47 8.03
N ARG A 334 12.39 13.15 7.89
CA ARG A 334 11.28 12.18 7.93
C ARG A 334 11.59 10.97 8.81
N THR A 335 10.51 10.46 9.39
CA THR A 335 10.38 9.12 9.97
C THR A 335 9.78 8.13 8.96
N HIS A 336 9.76 6.85 9.32
CA HIS A 336 9.15 5.77 8.53
C HIS A 336 7.69 6.06 8.12
N SER A 337 6.88 6.59 9.03
CA SER A 337 5.46 6.89 8.76
C SER A 337 5.33 8.16 7.92
N THR A 338 5.99 9.24 8.33
CA THR A 338 5.88 10.54 7.67
C THR A 338 6.39 10.52 6.23
N LEU A 339 7.28 9.58 5.87
CA LEU A 339 7.68 9.37 4.47
C LEU A 339 6.51 9.02 3.57
N SER A 340 5.51 8.29 4.07
CA SER A 340 4.30 7.96 3.33
C SER A 340 3.19 8.97 3.58
N ASP A 341 2.96 9.35 4.85
CA ASP A 341 1.83 10.19 5.24
C ASP A 341 1.85 11.57 4.57
N LEU A 342 3.05 12.13 4.37
CA LEU A 342 3.22 13.44 3.77
C LEU A 342 3.30 13.43 2.24
N LEU A 343 3.32 12.26 1.60
CA LEU A 343 3.29 12.21 0.14
C LEU A 343 2.04 12.89 -0.41
N GLY A 344 2.27 13.75 -1.39
CA GLY A 344 1.28 14.60 -2.01
C GLY A 344 1.02 15.92 -1.28
N SER A 345 1.66 16.17 -0.14
CA SER A 345 1.61 17.49 0.50
C SER A 345 2.31 18.53 -0.37
N ALA A 346 1.81 19.76 -0.37
CA ALA A 346 2.41 20.85 -1.12
C ALA A 346 3.89 21.05 -0.71
N GLY A 347 4.79 21.07 -1.70
CA GLY A 347 6.22 21.25 -1.48
C GLY A 347 6.95 20.05 -0.87
N ASP A 348 6.30 18.89 -0.73
CA ASP A 348 6.96 17.69 -0.21
C ASP A 348 8.08 17.22 -1.14
N ARG A 349 9.31 17.20 -0.60
CA ARG A 349 10.53 16.85 -1.36
C ARG A 349 10.51 15.41 -1.88
N THR A 350 9.91 14.48 -1.13
CA THR A 350 9.84 13.08 -1.54
C THR A 350 8.92 12.94 -2.74
N THR A 351 7.76 13.60 -2.71
CA THR A 351 6.82 13.66 -3.84
C THR A 351 7.48 14.25 -5.08
N LYS A 352 8.23 15.36 -4.93
CA LYS A 352 8.98 15.97 -6.03
C LYS A 352 10.00 15.00 -6.64
N ALA A 353 10.82 14.36 -5.81
CA ALA A 353 11.83 13.41 -6.26
C ALA A 353 11.22 12.20 -6.98
N ILE A 354 10.09 11.68 -6.51
CA ILE A 354 9.34 10.59 -7.16
C ILE A 354 8.90 11.01 -8.57
N LEU A 355 8.32 12.20 -8.70
CA LEU A 355 7.84 12.71 -9.99
C LEU A 355 9.01 12.97 -10.95
N GLU A 356 10.11 13.55 -10.48
CA GLU A 356 11.33 13.75 -11.27
C GLU A 356 11.88 12.41 -11.78
N PHE A 357 11.97 11.41 -10.91
CA PHE A 357 12.40 10.06 -11.28
C PHE A 357 11.50 9.45 -12.36
N TYR A 358 10.18 9.38 -12.15
CA TYR A 358 9.28 8.81 -13.17
C TYR A 358 9.27 9.61 -14.47
N ASN A 359 9.37 10.94 -14.40
CA ASN A 359 9.43 11.78 -15.59
C ASN A 359 10.70 11.56 -16.41
N SER A 360 11.81 11.19 -15.78
CA SER A 360 13.06 10.86 -16.47
C SER A 360 13.04 9.54 -17.24
N LEU A 361 12.05 8.68 -16.97
CA LEU A 361 11.89 7.34 -17.55
C LEU A 361 10.83 7.29 -18.66
N ASN A 362 10.36 8.47 -19.11
CA ASN A 362 9.27 8.62 -20.08
C ASN A 362 9.73 8.63 -21.54
#